data_AF-A0A453F885-F1
#
_entry.id   AF-A0A453F885-F1
#
_cell.length_a   1.000
_cell.length_b   1.000
_cell.length_c   1.000
_cell.angle_alpha   90.00
_cell.angle_beta   90.00
_cell.angle_gamma   90.00
#
_symmetry.space_group_name_H-M   'P 1'
#
loop_
_entity.id
_entity.type
_entity.pdbx_description
1 polymer ?
#
loop_
_entity_poly.entity_id
_entity_poly.type
_entity_poly.pdbx_seq_one_letter_code
_entity_poly.pdbx_strand_id
1 'polypeptide(L)'
;EAAVVPDVGYCDHTRASAVAASGKIAFRTRSEEEILDDGYKWRKYGKKSVKNSPNPRNYYRCSTEGCYVKKRVERDKDDANYVVTMYEGVHNHASPGTVYYAAQDPASGRFFVTGTHHLAP
;
A
#
# COMPACT_ATOMS: atom_id res chain seq x y z
N GLU A 1 3.69 -4.53 40.84
CA GLU A 1 3.40 -3.67 39.67
C GLU A 1 3.15 -4.56 38.47
N ALA A 2 1.95 -4.49 37.89
CA ALA A 2 1.52 -5.37 36.82
C ALA A 2 1.90 -4.75 35.47
N ALA A 3 2.71 -5.45 34.68
CA ALA A 3 2.98 -5.10 33.30
C ALA A 3 1.71 -5.36 32.47
N VAL A 4 1.10 -4.29 31.96
CA VAL A 4 0.01 -4.38 30.97
C VAL A 4 0.65 -4.75 29.64
N VAL A 5 0.56 -6.02 29.27
CA VAL A 5 0.83 -6.49 27.90
C VAL A 5 -0.37 -6.14 27.02
N PRO A 6 -0.21 -5.46 25.87
CA PRO A 6 -1.31 -5.31 24.93
C PRO A 6 -1.61 -6.68 24.30
N ASP A 7 -2.86 -7.12 24.45
CA ASP A 7 -3.42 -8.33 23.83
C ASP A 7 -3.34 -8.20 22.31
N VAL A 8 -2.32 -8.82 21.72
CA VAL A 8 -2.26 -9.07 20.28
C VAL A 8 -3.31 -10.12 19.96
N GLY A 9 -4.54 -9.65 19.74
CA GLY A 9 -5.68 -10.46 19.34
C GLY A 9 -5.31 -11.32 18.11
N TYR A 10 -5.18 -12.62 18.36
CA TYR A 10 -5.04 -13.65 17.33
C TYR A 10 -6.36 -13.70 16.55
N CYS A 11 -6.35 -13.28 15.29
CA CYS A 11 -7.54 -13.37 14.46
C CYS A 11 -7.82 -14.83 14.08
N ASP A 12 -9.06 -15.24 14.37
CA ASP A 12 -9.60 -16.59 14.19
C ASP A 12 -9.35 -17.16 12.79
N HIS A 13 -8.82 -18.39 12.75
CA HIS A 13 -8.33 -19.07 11.54
C HIS A 13 -9.44 -19.64 10.62
N THR A 14 -10.70 -19.24 10.80
CA THR A 14 -11.85 -19.84 10.10
C THR A 14 -12.31 -19.07 8.86
N ARG A 15 -11.60 -18.00 8.44
CA ARG A 15 -11.87 -17.28 7.17
C ARG A 15 -10.68 -17.13 6.22
N ALA A 16 -9.55 -17.77 6.54
CA ALA A 16 -8.32 -17.70 5.74
C ALA A 16 -8.26 -18.71 4.57
N SER A 17 -9.30 -19.53 4.38
CA SER A 17 -9.32 -20.59 3.36
C SER A 17 -9.82 -20.11 2.00
N ALA A 18 -9.04 -19.26 1.30
CA ALA A 18 -9.12 -19.09 -0.17
C ALA A 18 -8.08 -18.12 -0.78
N VAL A 19 -7.16 -17.50 -0.01
CA VAL A 19 -6.32 -16.40 -0.54
C VAL A 19 -4.91 -16.84 -0.95
N ALA A 20 -4.45 -18.04 -0.60
CA ALA A 20 -3.03 -18.41 -0.72
C ALA A 20 -2.60 -19.13 -2.02
N ALA A 21 -3.42 -19.14 -3.08
CA ALA A 21 -3.09 -19.87 -4.33
C ALA A 21 -2.56 -18.99 -5.48
N SER A 22 -2.55 -17.67 -5.30
CA SER A 22 -2.02 -16.71 -6.29
C SER A 22 -1.29 -15.64 -5.49
N GLY A 23 -0.09 -15.19 -5.89
CA GLY A 23 0.70 -14.15 -5.21
C GLY A 23 0.03 -12.77 -5.14
N LYS A 24 -1.16 -12.73 -4.55
CA LYS A 24 -2.07 -11.61 -4.39
C LYS A 24 -2.23 -11.37 -2.91
N ILE A 25 -1.96 -10.15 -2.49
CA ILE A 25 -2.07 -9.73 -1.11
C ILE A 25 -3.21 -8.74 -1.04
N ALA A 26 -4.17 -8.98 -0.15
CA ALA A 26 -5.31 -8.10 0.07
C ALA A 26 -5.36 -7.68 1.53
N PHE A 27 -5.62 -6.40 1.77
CA PHE A 27 -5.80 -5.87 3.12
C PHE A 27 -6.88 -4.81 3.14
N ARG A 28 -7.44 -4.61 4.33
CA ARG A 28 -8.51 -3.67 4.62
C ARG A 28 -7.98 -2.63 5.60
N THR A 29 -8.02 -1.36 5.23
CA THR A 29 -7.46 -0.25 6.03
C THR A 29 -8.55 0.74 6.36
N ARG A 30 -8.63 1.17 7.62
CA ARG A 30 -9.51 2.28 8.02
C ARG A 30 -8.88 3.60 7.57
N SER A 31 -9.58 4.36 6.73
CA SER A 31 -9.11 5.65 6.21
C SER A 31 -10.30 6.42 5.65
N GLU A 32 -10.29 7.74 5.61
CA GLU A 32 -11.30 8.54 4.87
C GLU A 32 -10.95 8.67 3.38
N GLU A 33 -9.66 8.53 3.05
CA GLU A 33 -9.17 8.60 1.67
C GLU A 33 -9.43 7.30 0.92
N GLU A 34 -9.75 7.41 -0.37
CA GLU A 34 -9.91 6.24 -1.25
C GLU A 34 -8.56 5.67 -1.68
N ILE A 35 -7.56 6.52 -1.92
CA ILE A 35 -6.24 6.16 -2.43
C ILE A 35 -5.19 6.48 -1.37
N LEU A 36 -4.60 5.43 -0.80
CA LEU A 36 -3.52 5.57 0.17
C LEU A 36 -2.18 5.74 -0.53
N ASP A 37 -1.32 6.60 0.03
CA ASP A 37 0.09 6.66 -0.34
C ASP A 37 0.83 5.45 0.23
N ASP A 38 1.46 4.68 -0.65
CA ASP A 38 2.25 3.49 -0.34
C ASP A 38 3.72 3.63 -0.80
N GLY A 39 4.14 4.85 -1.19
CA GLY A 39 5.49 5.14 -1.65
C GLY A 39 5.77 4.70 -3.09
N TYR A 40 4.83 4.03 -3.77
CA TYR A 40 4.96 3.62 -5.15
C TYR A 40 4.22 4.55 -6.12
N LYS A 41 4.75 4.68 -7.34
CA LYS A 41 4.10 5.47 -8.38
C LYS A 41 3.10 4.61 -9.16
N TRP A 42 1.83 5.00 -9.13
CA TRP A 42 0.73 4.27 -9.77
C TRP A 42 0.11 5.05 -10.93
N ARG A 43 -0.21 4.36 -12.02
CA ARG A 43 -1.04 4.88 -13.12
C ARG A 43 -2.36 4.14 -13.15
N LYS A 44 -3.46 4.90 -13.13
CA LYS A 44 -4.81 4.36 -13.28
C LYS A 44 -4.99 3.89 -14.73
N TYR A 45 -5.42 2.65 -14.90
CA TYR A 45 -5.72 2.10 -16.23
C TYR A 45 -7.19 1.72 -16.39
N GLY A 46 -7.96 1.70 -15.31
CA GLY A 46 -9.37 1.37 -15.37
C GLY A 46 -10.16 1.77 -14.12
N LYS A 47 -11.46 1.89 -14.33
CA LYS A 47 -12.49 2.04 -13.29
C LYS A 47 -13.66 1.15 -13.70
N LYS A 48 -14.17 0.34 -12.78
CA LYS A 48 -15.34 -0.52 -13.02
C LYS A 48 -16.40 -0.26 -11.95
N SER A 49 -17.65 -0.16 -12.36
CA SER A 49 -18.77 -0.24 -11.41
C SER A 49 -18.81 -1.62 -10.77
N VAL A 50 -19.16 -1.68 -9.49
CA VAL A 50 -19.25 -2.93 -8.76
C VAL A 50 -20.72 -3.26 -8.55
N LYS A 51 -21.12 -4.48 -8.91
CA LYS A 51 -22.50 -4.94 -8.69
C LYS A 51 -22.79 -4.92 -7.19
N ASN A 52 -23.90 -4.31 -6.80
CA ASN A 52 -24.35 -4.20 -5.41
C ASN A 52 -23.40 -3.40 -4.49
N SER A 53 -22.60 -2.48 -5.05
CA SER A 53 -21.85 -1.51 -4.26
C SER A 53 -22.05 -0.11 -4.87
N PRO A 54 -22.30 0.93 -4.04
CA PRO A 54 -22.32 2.31 -4.51
C PRO A 54 -20.92 2.79 -4.91
N ASN A 55 -19.88 2.08 -4.48
CA ASN A 55 -18.49 2.47 -4.66
C ASN A 55 -17.88 1.83 -5.91
N PRO A 56 -17.16 2.59 -6.75
CA PRO A 56 -16.44 2.03 -7.89
C PRO A 56 -15.21 1.23 -7.44
N ARG A 57 -14.77 0.33 -8.31
CA ARG A 57 -13.46 -0.32 -8.20
C ARG A 57 -12.47 0.31 -9.16
N ASN A 58 -11.36 0.79 -8.62
CA ASN A 58 -10.29 1.39 -9.39
C ASN A 58 -9.14 0.40 -9.59
N TYR A 59 -8.51 0.50 -10.76
CA TYR A 59 -7.43 -0.38 -11.18
C TYR A 59 -6.21 0.42 -11.58
N TYR A 60 -5.07 0.03 -11.00
CA TYR A 60 -3.79 0.71 -11.15
C TYR A 60 -2.70 -0.28 -11.53
N ARG A 61 -1.73 0.21 -12.31
CA ARG A 61 -0.47 -0.47 -12.61
C ARG A 61 0.69 0.36 -12.12
N CYS A 62 1.78 -0.29 -11.72
CA CYS A 62 3.00 0.42 -11.40
C CYS A 62 3.49 1.23 -12.61
N SER A 63 4.06 2.39 -12.31
CA SER A 63 4.55 3.34 -13.31
C SER A 63 6.00 3.12 -13.71
N THR A 64 6.76 2.40 -12.89
CA THR A 64 8.16 2.07 -13.18
C THR A 64 8.25 1.14 -14.38
N GLU A 65 9.17 1.42 -15.28
CA GLU A 65 9.41 0.60 -16.47
C GLU A 65 9.82 -0.82 -16.09
N GLY A 66 9.33 -1.81 -16.83
CA GLY A 66 9.59 -3.23 -16.54
C GLY A 66 8.92 -3.76 -15.26
N CYS A 67 8.12 -2.96 -14.54
CA CYS A 67 7.37 -3.40 -13.37
C CYS A 67 5.93 -3.78 -13.74
N TYR A 68 5.52 -4.99 -13.35
CA TYR A 68 4.22 -5.56 -13.71
C TYR A 68 3.23 -5.62 -12.55
N VAL A 69 3.55 -5.00 -11.40
CA VAL A 69 2.64 -4.99 -10.24
C VAL A 69 1.38 -4.23 -10.57
N LYS A 70 0.25 -4.81 -10.17
CA LYS A 70 -1.08 -4.21 -10.29
C LYS A 70 -1.67 -4.06 -8.89
N LYS A 71 -2.45 -2.99 -8.68
CA LYS A 71 -3.30 -2.87 -7.49
C LYS A 71 -4.74 -2.54 -7.85
N ARG A 72 -5.65 -3.09 -7.06
CA ARG A 72 -7.09 -2.81 -7.08
C ARG A 72 -7.45 -2.10 -5.79
N VAL A 73 -8.28 -1.07 -5.90
CA VAL A 73 -8.72 -0.27 -4.76
C VAL A 73 -10.23 -0.12 -4.83
N GLU A 74 -10.90 -0.39 -3.72
CA GLU A 74 -12.35 -0.30 -3.59
C GLU A 74 -12.71 0.10 -2.15
N ARG A 75 -13.67 1.02 -2.01
CA ARG A 75 -14.26 1.33 -0.72
C ARG A 75 -15.17 0.17 -0.30
N ASP A 76 -15.01 -0.28 0.94
CA ASP A 76 -15.81 -1.37 1.49
C ASP A 76 -17.31 -1.05 1.36
N LYS A 77 -18.08 -2.04 0.93
CA LYS A 77 -19.51 -1.88 0.62
C LYS A 77 -20.37 -1.75 1.88
N ASP A 78 -19.93 -2.38 2.98
CA ASP A 78 -20.68 -2.51 4.22
C ASP A 78 -20.26 -1.41 5.20
N ASP A 79 -18.98 -1.01 5.16
CA ASP A 79 -18.44 0.06 6.01
C ASP A 79 -17.59 1.04 5.21
N ALA A 80 -18.19 2.17 4.86
CA ALA A 80 -17.55 3.24 4.12
C ALA A 80 -16.42 3.96 4.88
N ASN A 81 -15.93 3.48 6.03
CA ASN A 81 -14.68 3.94 6.66
C ASN A 81 -13.46 3.09 6.27
N TYR A 82 -13.66 2.00 5.53
CA TYR A 82 -12.60 1.09 5.15
C TYR A 82 -12.34 1.08 3.64
N VAL A 83 -11.07 0.99 3.27
CA VAL A 83 -10.60 0.74 1.91
C VAL A 83 -10.03 -0.66 1.84
N VAL A 84 -10.48 -1.42 0.85
CA VAL A 84 -9.89 -2.71 0.49
C VAL A 84 -8.91 -2.48 -0.65
N THR A 85 -7.63 -2.77 -0.38
CA THR A 85 -6.57 -2.73 -1.39
C THR A 85 -6.08 -4.14 -1.67
N MET A 86 -5.92 -4.48 -2.94
CA MET A 86 -5.36 -5.76 -3.35
C MET A 86 -4.26 -5.60 -4.38
N TYR A 87 -3.07 -6.10 -4.05
CA TYR A 87 -1.90 -6.14 -4.91
C TYR A 87 -1.78 -7.49 -5.62
N GLU A 88 -1.19 -7.48 -6.81
CA GLU A 88 -0.82 -8.66 -7.57
C GLU A 88 0.60 -8.48 -8.11
N GLY A 89 1.48 -9.42 -7.75
CA GLY A 89 2.90 -9.39 -8.11
C GLY A 89 3.79 -8.75 -7.04
N VAL A 90 5.09 -8.70 -7.34
CA VAL A 90 6.14 -8.14 -6.47
C VAL A 90 6.91 -7.08 -7.25
N HIS A 91 7.19 -5.94 -6.61
CA HIS A 91 7.97 -4.88 -7.22
C HIS A 91 9.42 -5.34 -7.43
N ASN A 92 9.97 -5.07 -8.60
CA ASN A 92 11.37 -5.32 -8.96
C ASN A 92 12.24 -4.06 -8.83
N HIS A 93 11.79 -3.08 -8.05
CA HIS A 93 12.46 -1.80 -7.84
C HIS A 93 12.15 -1.26 -6.44
N ALA A 94 13.02 -0.39 -5.93
CA ALA A 94 12.77 0.34 -4.69
C ALA A 94 11.57 1.29 -4.86
N SER A 95 10.87 1.58 -3.76
CA SER A 95 9.81 2.59 -3.79
C SER A 95 10.45 3.97 -4.05
N PRO A 96 9.94 4.76 -5.00
CA PRO A 96 10.44 6.12 -5.24
C PRO A 96 10.35 7.05 -4.03
N GLY A 97 9.46 6.74 -3.07
CA GLY A 97 9.28 7.49 -1.82
C GLY A 97 10.17 7.02 -0.66
N THR A 98 10.95 5.95 -0.80
CA THR A 98 11.91 5.53 0.23
C THR A 98 13.14 6.45 0.19
N VAL A 99 13.02 7.60 0.85
CA VAL A 99 14.19 8.33 1.33
C VAL A 99 14.58 7.69 2.65
N TYR A 100 15.65 6.90 2.68
CA TYR A 100 16.32 6.62 3.95
C TYR A 100 16.78 7.96 4.49
N TYR A 101 16.28 8.35 5.66
CA TYR A 101 16.74 9.53 6.38
C TYR A 101 18.26 9.54 6.36
N ALA A 102 18.83 10.58 5.75
CA ALA A 102 20.27 10.79 5.70
C ALA A 102 20.82 10.65 7.13
N ALA A 103 21.77 9.74 7.33
CA ALA A 103 22.52 9.70 8.59
C ALA A 103 23.15 11.09 8.79
N GLN A 104 22.80 11.76 9.90
CA GLN A 104 23.51 12.95 10.31
C GLN A 104 24.95 12.55 10.62
N ASP A 105 25.92 13.24 10.03
CA ASP A 105 27.29 13.15 10.54
C ASP A 105 27.31 13.71 11.96
N PRO A 106 27.56 12.89 13.00
CA PRO A 106 27.56 13.35 14.39
C PRO A 106 28.65 14.38 14.67
N ALA A 107 29.66 14.53 13.79
CA ALA A 107 30.74 15.49 13.94
C ALA A 107 30.43 16.86 13.31
N SER A 108 29.80 16.89 12.14
CA SER A 108 29.55 18.15 11.41
C SER A 108 28.10 18.63 11.43
N GLY A 109 27.15 17.79 11.89
CA GLY A 109 25.71 18.07 11.83
C GLY A 109 25.19 18.25 10.40
N ARG A 110 26.03 17.95 9.39
CA ARG A 110 25.75 18.20 7.99
C ARG A 110 25.07 16.98 7.40
N PHE A 111 23.92 17.21 6.79
CA PHE A 111 23.20 16.18 6.07
C PHE A 111 23.89 15.94 4.72
N PHE A 112 24.43 14.75 4.50
CA PHE A 112 24.93 14.35 3.18
C PHE A 112 23.83 13.55 2.46
N VAL A 113 23.42 14.04 1.29
CA VAL A 113 22.50 13.33 0.40
C VAL A 113 23.35 12.48 -0.54
N THR A 114 23.47 11.19 -0.28
CA THR A 114 23.97 10.25 -1.29
C THR A 114 22.86 9.95 -2.30
N GLY A 115 22.70 10.85 -3.29
CA GLY A 115 22.06 10.71 -4.63
C GLY A 115 20.75 9.90 -4.80
N THR A 116 19.74 10.32 -5.58
CA THR A 116 19.56 11.45 -6.50
C THR A 116 18.08 11.85 -6.51
N HIS A 117 17.78 13.13 -6.32
CA HIS A 117 16.56 13.78 -6.82
C HIS A 117 16.58 13.72 -8.38
N HIS A 118 15.47 13.65 -9.11
CA HIS A 118 14.52 14.75 -9.29
C HIS A 118 13.11 14.25 -9.69
N LEU A 119 12.11 14.74 -8.96
CA LEU A 119 10.83 15.13 -9.55
C LEU A 119 11.07 16.37 -10.42
N ALA A 120 10.69 16.32 -11.69
CA ALA A 120 10.39 17.50 -12.51
C ALA A 120 9.75 17.06 -13.83
N PRO A 121 8.98 17.92 -14.49
CA PRO A 121 7.78 18.64 -14.04
C PRO A 121 6.49 17.87 -14.37
#